data_AF-A0ABD0NKD4-F1
#
_entry.id   AF-A0ABD0NKD4-F1
#
_cell.length_a   1.000
_cell.length_b   1.000
_cell.length_c   1.000
_cell.angle_alpha   90.00
_cell.angle_beta   90.00
_cell.angle_gamma   90.00
#
_symmetry.space_group_name_H-M   'P 1'
#
loop_
_entity.id
_entity.type
_entity.pdbx_description
1 polymer ?
#
loop_
_entity_poly.entity_id
_entity_poly.type
_entity_poly.pdbx_seq_one_letter_code
_entity_poly.pdbx_strand_id
1 'polypeptide(L)' 'NRKGFCFTEVLQTMCQQSSTNRNTVTKSECCCNGGRGWGSLCELCPLPGTVQYKKMCPLGPGYTTDGRG' A
#
# COMPACT_ATOMS: atom_id res chain seq x y z
N ASN A 1 -12.09 -4.82 7.53
CA ASN A 1 -11.02 -3.83 7.27
C ASN A 1 -9.77 -4.16 8.06
N ARG A 2 -8.90 -5.05 7.55
CA ARG A 2 -7.58 -5.26 8.18
C ARG A 2 -6.70 -4.05 7.89
N LYS A 3 -5.99 -3.57 8.92
CA LYS A 3 -4.92 -2.58 8.80
C LYS A 3 -3.59 -3.30 8.99
N GLY A 4 -2.57 -2.89 8.25
CA GLY A 4 -1.28 -3.54 8.21
C GLY A 4 -0.19 -2.58 7.76
N PHE A 5 1.06 -3.02 7.85
CA PHE A 5 2.20 -2.20 7.46
C PHE A 5 2.20 -1.95 5.96
N CYS A 6 2.52 -0.73 5.55
CA CYS A 6 2.69 -0.39 4.15
C CYS A 6 4.17 -0.43 3.78
N PHE A 7 4.48 -1.10 2.67
CA PHE A 7 5.83 -1.22 2.13
C PHE A 7 5.89 -0.51 0.78
N THR A 8 6.72 0.53 0.70
CA THR A 8 6.99 1.25 -0.55
C THR A 8 7.98 0.53 -1.44
N GLU A 9 8.78 -0.38 -0.86
CA GLU A 9 9.70 -1.26 -1.57
C GLU A 9 9.42 -2.73 -1.25
N VAL A 10 9.35 -3.53 -2.31
CA VAL A 10 9.27 -4.98 -2.24
C VAL A 10 10.35 -5.55 -3.14
N LEU A 11 11.14 -6.48 -2.62
CA LEU A 11 12.12 -7.22 -3.39
C LEU A 11 11.46 -8.51 -3.86
N GLN A 12 11.01 -8.53 -5.11
CA GLN A 12 10.54 -9.72 -5.83
C GLN A 12 9.33 -10.45 -5.19
N THR A 13 9.52 -11.15 -4.07
CA THR A 13 8.51 -11.87 -3.28
C THR A 13 8.49 -11.50 -1.80
N MET A 14 9.40 -10.63 -1.35
CA MET A 14 9.53 -10.24 0.06
C MET A 14 9.35 -8.74 0.22
N CYS A 15 8.47 -8.35 1.15
CA CYS A 15 8.34 -6.97 1.58
C CYS A 15 9.50 -6.69 2.51
N GLN A 16 10.31 -5.71 2.14
CA GLN A 16 11.37 -5.24 3.02
C GLN A 16 10.68 -4.62 4.25
N GLN A 17 10.71 -5.35 5.37
CA GLN A 17 10.10 -4.94 6.63
C GLN A 17 10.78 -3.69 7.24
N SER A 18 11.82 -3.18 6.56
CA SER A 18 12.62 -2.02 6.93
C SER A 18 11.94 -0.67 6.62
N SER A 19 10.79 -0.63 5.93
CA SER A 19 10.05 0.63 5.76
C SER A 19 9.50 1.12 7.11
N THR A 20 10.25 2.05 7.67
CA THR A 20 10.14 2.91 8.87
C THR A 20 8.77 3.54 9.19
N ASN A 21 7.67 3.11 8.58
CA ASN A 21 6.34 3.67 8.85
C ASN A 21 5.55 2.73 9.78
N ARG A 22 5.56 3.04 11.08
CA ARG A 22 4.80 2.30 12.12
C ARG A 22 3.27 2.47 11.99
N ASN A 23 2.80 3.18 10.98
CA ASN A 23 1.38 3.39 10.75
C ASN A 23 0.77 2.20 10.02
N THR A 24 -0.19 1.54 10.68
CA THR A 24 -0.98 0.48 10.06
C THR A 24 -2.11 1.11 9.26
N VAL A 25 -2.02 1.04 7.93
CA VAL A 25 -3.03 1.55 7.01
C VAL A 25 -3.78 0.39 6.38
N THR A 26 -4.85 0.64 5.62
CA THR A 26 -5.50 -0.42 4.84
C THR A 26 -4.73 -0.71 3.55
N LYS A 27 -4.95 -1.91 2.97
CA LYS A 27 -4.32 -2.30 1.69
C LYS A 27 -4.57 -1.27 0.60
N SER A 28 -5.83 -0.85 0.49
CA SER A 28 -6.25 0.21 -0.41
C SER A 28 -5.44 1.48 -0.15
N GLU A 29 -5.38 2.01 1.06
CA GLU A 29 -4.60 3.21 1.34
C GLU A 29 -3.12 3.08 0.98
N CYS A 30 -2.47 1.97 1.36
CA CYS A 30 -1.07 1.73 1.00
C CYS A 30 -0.86 1.69 -0.52
N CYS A 31 -1.66 0.89 -1.22
CA CYS A 31 -1.53 0.73 -2.67
C CYS A 31 -1.92 2.02 -3.41
N CYS A 32 -2.95 2.74 -2.96
CA CYS A 32 -3.34 4.02 -3.52
C CYS A 32 -2.19 5.03 -3.38
N ASN A 33 -1.48 5.02 -2.26
CA ASN A 33 -0.36 5.92 -2.01
C ASN A 33 0.95 5.55 -2.74
N GLY A 34 0.92 4.58 -3.67
CA GLY A 34 2.11 4.12 -4.39
C GLY A 34 2.93 3.07 -3.64
N GLY A 35 2.37 2.48 -2.57
CA GLY A 35 2.93 1.31 -1.92
C GLY A 35 3.00 0.11 -2.88
N ARG A 36 4.05 -0.70 -2.72
CA ARG A 36 4.24 -1.94 -3.49
C ARG A 36 3.79 -3.20 -2.76
N GLY A 37 3.74 -3.17 -1.43
CA GLY A 37 3.30 -4.29 -0.62
C GLY A 37 2.62 -3.85 0.65
N TRP A 38 1.78 -4.71 1.21
CA TRP A 38 0.98 -4.38 2.39
C TRP A 38 0.74 -5.57 3.33
N GLY A 39 0.73 -5.30 4.63
CA GLY A 39 0.39 -6.25 5.68
C GLY A 39 1.55 -7.19 6.05
N SER A 40 1.40 -7.87 7.19
CA SER A 40 2.43 -8.78 7.72
C SER A 40 2.75 -9.97 6.80
N LEU A 41 1.83 -10.29 5.89
CA LEU A 41 1.97 -11.35 4.90
C LEU A 41 2.57 -10.88 3.57
N CYS A 42 2.96 -9.60 3.46
CA CYS A 42 3.45 -9.02 2.22
C CYS A 42 2.50 -9.22 1.03
N GLU A 43 1.27 -8.75 1.16
CA GLU A 43 0.36 -8.74 0.02
C GLU A 43 0.79 -7.68 -0.98
N LEU A 44 1.29 -8.11 -2.14
CA LEU A 44 1.64 -7.20 -3.23
C LEU A 44 0.44 -6.35 -3.66
N CYS A 45 0.72 -5.07 -3.88
CA CYS A 45 -0.25 -4.13 -4.38
C CYS A 45 -0.51 -4.33 -5.88
N PRO A 46 -1.76 -4.13 -6.36
CA PRO A 46 -2.05 -4.16 -7.78
C PRO A 46 -1.29 -3.04 -8.50
N LEU A 47 -0.79 -3.31 -9.71
CA LEU A 47 -0.04 -2.32 -10.48
C LEU A 47 -0.92 -1.09 -10.79
N PRO A 48 -0.39 0.13 -10.64
CA PRO A 48 -1.08 1.34 -11.05
C PRO A 48 -1.41 1.27 -12.55
N GLY A 49 -2.66 1.54 -12.91
CA GLY A 49 -3.16 1.41 -14.28
C GLY A 49 -3.99 0.14 -14.54
N THR A 50 -3.94 -0.86 -13.66
CA THR A 50 -4.82 -2.03 -13.75
C THR A 50 -6.24 -1.73 -13.27
N VAL A 51 -7.22 -2.52 -13.74
CA VAL A 51 -8.62 -2.45 -13.27
C VAL A 51 -8.70 -2.71 -11.76
N GLN A 52 -7.84 -3.59 -11.24
CA GLN A 52 -7.75 -3.90 -9.81
C GLN A 52 -7.35 -2.66 -9.00
N TYR A 53 -6.36 -1.90 -9.47
CA TYR A 53 -5.97 -0.64 -8.84
C TYR A 53 -7.12 0.38 -8.83
N LYS A 54 -7.82 0.59 -9.96
CA LYS A 54 -8.98 1.51 -10.00
C LYS A 54 -10.15 1.07 -9.12
N LYS A 55 -10.39 -0.25 -9.03
CA LYS A 55 -11.41 -0.80 -8.12
C LYS A 55 -11.05 -0.59 -6.65
N MET A 56 -9.78 -0.68 -6.30
CA MET A 56 -9.29 -0.47 -4.93
C MET A 56 -9.21 1.02 -4.58
N CYS A 57 -8.81 1.84 -5.55
CA CYS A 57 -8.52 3.27 -5.43
C CYS A 57 -9.37 4.09 -6.41
N PRO A 58 -10.71 4.14 -6.21
CA PRO A 58 -11.58 4.93 -7.08
C PRO A 58 -11.28 6.44 -6.99
N LEU A 59 -10.68 6.89 -5.88
CA LEU A 59 -10.34 8.28 -5.59
C LEU A 59 -8.96 8.70 -6.17
N GLY A 60 -8.21 7.79 -6.78
CA GLY A 60 -6.88 8.06 -7.32
C GLY A 60 -5.75 8.04 -6.26
N PRO A 61 -4.48 8.15 -6.71
CA PRO A 61 -3.32 8.17 -5.83
C PRO A 61 -3.31 9.43 -4.94
N GLY A 62 -3.08 9.27 -3.64
CA GLY A 62 -2.95 10.37 -2.69
C GLY A 62 -4.09 10.55 -1.69
N TYR A 63 -5.15 9.75 -1.74
CA TYR A 63 -6.12 9.68 -0.63
C TYR A 63 -5.58 8.76 0.46
N THR A 64 -4.64 9.28 1.23
CA THR A 64 -4.22 8.67 2.49
C THR A 64 -4.44 9.67 3.59
N THR A 65 -5.16 9.24 4.62
CA THR A 65 -5.47 10.03 5.82
C THR A 65 -4.24 10.34 6.71
N ASP A 66 -3.04 9.87 6.32
CA ASP A 66 -1.77 10.21 6.95
C ASP A 66 -1.22 11.50 6.32
N GLY A 67 -1.73 12.63 6.78
CA GLY A 67 -1.25 13.95 6.39
C GLY A 67 0.21 14.19 6.76
N ARG A 68 1.12 13.93 5.82
CA ARG A 68 2.47 14.51 5.79
C ARG A 68 2.78 15.01 4.38
N GLY A 69 2.14 16.12 4.04
CA GLY A 69 2.84 17.20 3.34
C GLY A 69 3.75 17.94 4.31
#